data_AF-A0A9X4H5M4-F1
#
_entry.id   AF-A0A9X4H5M4-F1
#
_cell.length_a   1.000
_cell.length_b   1.000
_cell.length_c   1.000
_cell.angle_alpha   90.00
_cell.angle_beta   90.00
_cell.angle_gamma   90.00
#
_symmetry.space_group_name_H-M   'P 1'
#
loop_
_entity.id
_entity.type
_entity.pdbx_description
1 polymer ?
#
loop_
_entity_poly.entity_id
_entity_poly.type
_entity_poly.pdbx_seq_one_letter_code
_entity_poly.pdbx_strand_id
1 'polypeptide(L)'
;MSSQKLSRITNIWSRVIESENGSLSTKVVIEATEVIKHVVSRVGNDLILESAGVAVNMPEGLIEVNDGLVREIFLEQTGAGEAVVRIVAEHPCEYKVIETEGIPASTAVILNRAYLTNLMRNKKIVIDPGHGGDDWGGKGPVNLVEKNVVVLIARILADIFNKVGAQVFLTRTGDENIRFEKRFGLALKEKADLFIGIHTYSARNSKVSGASVRYKPSCDRSRTIAGMIDKELVKKLKVEDRGVKESPDLVFPGGVPGVEVEVVTITNWVEEGLLRSPTIHKKAAEGIFIGVKNYFAAAGQQNEVVQ
;
A
#
# COMPACT_ATOMS: atom_id res chain seq x y z
N MET A 1 15.52 26.21 41.79
CA MET A 1 14.38 26.01 40.87
C MET A 1 14.38 24.55 40.47
N SER A 2 13.39 23.76 40.89
CA SER A 2 13.26 22.36 40.46
C SER A 2 13.10 22.37 38.95
N SER A 3 13.99 21.71 38.19
CA SER A 3 13.70 21.48 36.77
C SER A 3 12.41 20.70 36.72
N GLN A 4 11.40 21.22 36.01
CA GLN A 4 10.16 20.51 35.85
C GLN A 4 10.48 19.24 35.06
N LYS A 5 10.19 18.07 35.64
CA LYS A 5 10.48 16.79 35.00
C LYS A 5 9.61 16.69 33.74
N LEU A 6 10.23 16.77 32.57
CA LEU A 6 9.55 16.64 31.28
C LEU A 6 9.24 15.17 30.99
N SER A 7 8.05 14.89 30.46
CA SER A 7 7.78 13.59 29.83
C SER A 7 8.63 13.45 28.58
N ARG A 8 9.10 12.25 28.25
CA ARG A 8 9.96 12.02 27.08
C ARG A 8 9.24 11.19 26.04
N ILE A 9 9.09 11.69 24.81
CA ILE A 9 8.63 10.90 23.66
C ILE A 9 9.77 9.95 23.26
N THR A 10 9.52 8.65 23.34
CA THR A 10 10.55 7.62 23.13
C THR A 10 10.40 6.88 21.82
N ASN A 11 9.20 6.86 21.25
CA ASN A 11 8.92 6.12 20.01
C ASN A 11 7.62 6.62 19.36
N ILE A 12 7.54 6.50 18.04
CA ILE A 12 6.31 6.72 17.26
C ILE A 12 6.20 5.61 16.22
N TRP A 13 5.04 4.96 16.17
CA TRP A 13 4.77 3.93 15.18
C TRP A 13 3.32 3.97 14.69
N SER A 14 3.08 3.36 13.53
CA SER A 14 1.75 3.24 12.93
C SER A 14 1.44 1.82 12.53
N ARG A 15 0.18 1.41 12.65
CA ARG A 15 -0.32 0.12 12.17
C ARG A 15 -1.79 0.23 11.75
N VAL A 16 -2.14 -0.45 10.66
CA VAL A 16 -3.55 -0.72 10.32
C VAL A 16 -4.09 -1.79 11.25
N ILE A 17 -5.18 -1.47 11.93
CA ILE A 17 -5.91 -2.35 12.85
C ILE A 17 -7.32 -2.60 12.33
N GLU A 18 -7.85 -3.76 12.72
CA GLU A 18 -9.21 -4.21 12.40
C GLU A 18 -9.93 -4.45 13.73
N SER A 19 -11.14 -3.92 13.86
CA SER A 19 -12.00 -4.15 15.02
C SER A 19 -12.85 -5.41 14.82
N GLU A 20 -13.52 -5.87 15.89
CA GLU A 20 -14.33 -7.10 15.85
C GLU A 20 -15.46 -7.05 14.81
N ASN A 21 -15.97 -5.86 14.48
CA ASN A 21 -17.00 -5.68 13.45
C ASN A 21 -16.43 -5.57 12.02
N GLY A 22 -15.12 -5.79 11.83
CA GLY A 22 -14.43 -5.70 10.54
C GLY A 22 -14.09 -4.27 10.10
N SER A 23 -14.40 -3.24 10.91
CA SER A 23 -14.03 -1.87 10.55
C SER A 23 -12.53 -1.62 10.73
N LEU A 24 -11.92 -1.04 9.70
CA LEU A 24 -10.48 -0.75 9.65
C LEU A 24 -10.16 0.65 10.16
N SER A 25 -9.02 0.79 10.84
CA SER A 25 -8.45 2.07 11.25
C SER A 25 -6.93 2.07 11.14
N THR A 26 -6.33 3.24 10.92
CA THR A 26 -4.89 3.45 11.14
C THR A 26 -4.69 3.90 12.57
N LYS A 27 -3.92 3.15 13.36
CA LYS A 27 -3.52 3.51 14.73
C LYS A 27 -2.10 4.07 14.69
N VAL A 28 -1.96 5.36 14.95
CA VAL A 28 -0.66 6.02 15.21
C VAL A 28 -0.47 6.08 16.72
N VAL A 29 0.67 5.63 17.23
CA VAL A 29 0.98 5.60 18.66
C VAL A 29 2.22 6.44 18.91
N ILE A 30 2.10 7.37 19.85
CA ILE A 30 3.20 8.13 20.42
C ILE A 30 3.46 7.55 21.80
N GLU A 31 4.60 6.90 21.99
CA GLU A 31 5.01 6.33 23.27
C GLU A 31 5.87 7.34 24.02
N ALA A 32 5.63 7.45 25.33
CA ALA A 32 6.35 8.34 26.19
C ALA A 32 6.55 7.76 27.59
N THR A 33 7.42 8.40 28.37
CA THR A 33 7.66 8.00 29.77
C THR A 33 6.46 8.25 30.69
N GLU A 34 5.62 9.25 30.36
CA GLU A 34 4.39 9.62 31.06
C GLU A 34 3.39 10.15 30.00
N VAL A 35 2.08 10.12 30.28
CA VAL A 35 1.05 10.62 29.35
C VAL A 35 1.36 12.08 28.99
N ILE A 36 1.39 12.38 27.68
CA ILE A 36 1.74 13.71 27.18
C ILE A 36 0.50 14.61 27.13
N LYS A 37 0.61 15.79 27.73
CA LYS A 37 -0.41 16.84 27.57
C LYS A 37 -0.36 17.36 26.14
N HIS A 38 -1.49 17.36 25.46
CA HIS A 38 -1.54 17.74 24.07
C HIS A 38 -2.86 18.43 23.71
N VAL A 39 -2.81 19.25 22.66
CA VAL A 39 -3.98 19.80 21.98
C VAL A 39 -3.95 19.28 20.55
N VAL A 40 -5.08 18.76 20.07
CA VAL A 40 -5.22 18.32 18.69
C VAL A 40 -5.95 19.36 17.87
N SER A 41 -5.31 19.82 16.80
CA SER A 41 -5.92 20.66 15.77
C SER A 41 -5.89 19.96 14.41
N ARG A 42 -6.64 20.49 13.45
CA ARG A 42 -6.73 19.96 12.09
C ARG A 42 -6.47 21.06 11.07
N VAL A 43 -5.61 20.77 10.09
CA VAL A 43 -5.34 21.65 8.94
C VAL A 43 -5.52 20.83 7.66
N GLY A 44 -6.60 21.09 6.93
CA GLY A 44 -7.02 20.21 5.83
C GLY A 44 -7.34 18.81 6.35
N ASN A 45 -6.65 17.79 5.83
CA ASN A 45 -6.78 16.41 6.31
C ASN A 45 -5.80 16.07 7.45
N ASP A 46 -4.82 16.93 7.71
CA ASP A 46 -3.73 16.63 8.62
C ASP A 46 -4.14 16.88 10.07
N LEU A 47 -3.68 16.01 10.96
CA LEU A 47 -3.83 16.18 12.41
C LEU A 47 -2.52 16.69 12.99
N ILE A 48 -2.60 17.71 13.83
CA ILE A 48 -1.45 18.31 14.50
C ILE A 48 -1.67 18.15 16.00
N LEU A 49 -0.75 17.45 16.65
CA LEU A 49 -0.72 17.25 18.10
C LEU A 49 0.37 18.14 18.67
N GLU A 50 -0.03 19.28 19.23
CA GLU A 50 0.87 20.21 19.91
C GLU A 50 0.95 19.81 21.38
N SER A 51 2.15 19.49 21.85
CA SER A 51 2.38 18.93 23.19
C SER A 51 3.23 19.86 24.04
N ALA A 52 2.92 19.94 25.33
CA ALA A 52 3.63 20.77 26.31
C ALA A 52 4.12 19.95 27.51
N GLY A 53 5.21 20.39 28.14
CA GLY A 53 5.87 19.64 29.21
C GLY A 53 6.58 18.38 28.72
N VAL A 54 7.03 18.36 27.45
CA VAL A 54 7.59 17.20 26.78
C VAL A 54 8.98 17.46 26.18
N ALA A 55 9.85 16.47 26.22
CA ALA A 55 11.12 16.44 25.50
C ALA A 55 11.12 15.29 24.48
N VAL A 56 11.60 15.54 23.28
CA VAL A 56 11.80 14.51 22.26
C VAL A 56 13.04 13.69 22.61
N ASN A 57 12.87 12.38 22.73
CA ASN A 57 13.94 11.42 23.06
C ASN A 57 13.96 10.27 22.05
N MET A 58 13.83 10.62 20.77
CA MET A 58 13.99 9.78 19.59
C MET A 58 14.40 10.69 18.41
N PRO A 59 14.85 10.15 17.26
CA PRO A 59 15.14 10.98 16.10
C PRO A 59 13.92 11.80 15.66
N GLU A 60 14.12 13.11 15.53
CA GLU A 60 13.16 14.02 14.93
C GLU A 60 13.09 13.84 13.41
N GLY A 61 12.02 14.36 12.80
CA GLY A 61 11.84 14.40 11.36
C GLY A 61 10.73 13.48 10.84
N LEU A 62 10.92 13.05 9.59
CA LEU A 62 9.91 12.35 8.80
C LEU A 62 9.92 10.84 9.05
N ILE A 63 8.76 10.29 9.41
CA ILE A 63 8.47 8.86 9.47
C ILE A 63 7.52 8.50 8.33
N GLU A 64 8.02 7.76 7.35
CA GLU A 64 7.21 7.27 6.23
C GLU A 64 6.23 6.19 6.70
N VAL A 65 4.93 6.39 6.46
CA VAL A 65 3.88 5.41 6.78
C VAL A 65 3.38 4.75 5.49
N ASN A 66 2.87 5.57 4.57
CA ASN A 66 2.35 5.18 3.26
C ASN A 66 1.41 3.96 3.34
N ASP A 67 0.38 4.01 4.20
CA ASP A 67 -0.57 2.90 4.39
C ASP A 67 -1.86 3.04 3.55
N GLY A 68 -1.90 4.04 2.66
CA GLY A 68 -3.03 4.40 1.83
C GLY A 68 -4.04 5.37 2.46
N LEU A 69 -3.96 5.60 3.79
CA LEU A 69 -4.65 6.70 4.47
C LEU A 69 -3.64 7.69 5.05
N VAL A 70 -2.71 7.23 5.89
CA VAL A 70 -1.64 8.06 6.46
C VAL A 70 -0.41 7.95 5.58
N ARG A 71 0.06 9.09 5.07
CA ARG A 71 1.24 9.18 4.21
C ARG A 71 2.51 9.18 5.05
N GLU A 72 2.56 10.09 6.02
CA GLU A 72 3.74 10.30 6.85
C GLU A 72 3.36 10.88 8.21
N ILE A 73 4.29 10.76 9.15
CA ILE A 73 4.24 11.40 10.46
C ILE A 73 5.50 12.26 10.58
N PHE A 74 5.35 13.48 11.07
CA PHE A 74 6.45 14.40 11.33
C PHE A 74 6.53 14.69 12.83
N LEU A 75 7.72 14.61 13.40
CA LEU A 75 8.01 14.93 14.79
C LEU A 75 9.07 16.03 14.87
N GLU A 76 8.79 17.08 15.64
CA GLU A 76 9.72 18.19 15.87
C GLU A 76 9.61 18.70 17.32
N GLN A 77 10.76 18.98 17.95
CA GLN A 77 10.86 19.75 19.17
C GLN A 77 10.83 21.24 18.81
N THR A 78 9.68 21.89 19.00
CA THR A 78 9.48 23.29 18.59
C THR A 78 9.97 24.31 19.61
N GLY A 79 10.15 23.89 20.87
CA GLY A 79 10.57 24.76 21.96
C GLY A 79 10.98 23.99 23.21
N ALA A 80 11.45 24.72 24.24
CA ALA A 80 11.83 24.11 25.51
C ALA A 80 10.60 23.49 26.20
N GLY A 81 10.50 22.16 26.18
CA GLY A 81 9.34 21.47 26.73
C GLY A 81 8.15 21.38 25.77
N GLU A 82 8.31 21.75 24.51
CA GLU A 82 7.23 21.79 23.50
C GLU A 82 7.60 20.97 22.27
N ALA A 83 6.71 20.09 21.82
CA ALA A 83 6.90 19.28 20.62
C ALA A 83 5.61 19.17 19.81
N VAL A 84 5.75 19.01 18.50
CA VAL A 84 4.65 18.83 17.56
C VAL A 84 4.78 17.48 16.88
N VAL A 85 3.67 16.73 16.86
CA VAL A 85 3.49 15.56 15.99
C VAL A 85 2.42 15.87 14.95
N ARG A 86 2.82 15.91 13.68
CA ARG A 86 1.88 16.08 12.56
C ARG A 86 1.67 14.74 11.84
N ILE A 87 0.42 14.29 11.78
CA ILE A 87 0.00 13.09 11.04
C ILE A 87 -0.64 13.56 9.73
N VAL A 88 0.00 13.24 8.61
CA VAL A 88 -0.46 13.66 7.28
C VAL A 88 -1.36 12.59 6.68
N ALA A 89 -2.64 12.91 6.53
CA ALA A 89 -3.63 12.02 5.96
C ALA A 89 -3.96 12.40 4.51
N GLU A 90 -3.96 11.42 3.61
CA GLU A 90 -4.25 11.63 2.19
C GLU A 90 -5.73 11.96 1.94
N HIS A 91 -6.61 11.49 2.82
CA HIS A 91 -8.05 11.60 2.68
C HIS A 91 -8.71 12.05 3.99
N PRO A 92 -9.89 12.69 3.94
CA PRO A 92 -10.66 13.02 5.13
C PRO A 92 -10.98 11.76 5.94
N CYS A 93 -10.74 11.82 7.24
CA CYS A 93 -11.08 10.75 8.17
C CYS A 93 -11.56 11.31 9.52
N GLU A 94 -12.44 10.57 10.18
CA GLU A 94 -12.71 10.77 11.60
C GLU A 94 -11.57 10.19 12.43
N TYR A 95 -11.33 10.76 13.61
CA TYR A 95 -10.31 10.27 14.52
C TYR A 95 -10.78 10.26 15.96
N LYS A 96 -10.12 9.43 16.77
CA LYS A 96 -10.22 9.43 18.23
C LYS A 96 -8.82 9.42 18.82
N VAL A 97 -8.64 10.06 19.96
CA VAL A 97 -7.40 9.99 20.73
C VAL A 97 -7.65 9.19 21.99
N ILE A 98 -6.75 8.25 22.27
CA ILE A 98 -6.80 7.38 23.44
C ILE A 98 -5.47 7.53 24.17
N GLU A 99 -5.52 7.96 25.42
CA GLU A 99 -4.37 7.99 26.30
C GLU A 99 -4.33 6.71 27.13
N THR A 100 -3.14 6.21 27.40
CA THR A 100 -2.95 5.01 28.23
C THR A 100 -1.76 5.24 29.14
N GLU A 101 -2.00 5.16 30.45
CA GLU A 101 -0.94 5.16 31.45
C GLU A 101 -0.20 3.81 31.44
N GLY A 102 1.06 3.81 31.86
CA GLY A 102 1.87 2.60 31.94
C GLY A 102 3.34 2.85 31.62
N ILE A 103 4.07 1.75 31.39
CA ILE A 103 5.47 1.79 30.97
C ILE A 103 5.60 0.95 29.68
N PRO A 104 5.65 1.59 28.49
CA PRO A 104 5.51 3.04 28.28
C PRO A 104 4.06 3.54 28.41
N ALA A 105 3.90 4.81 28.73
CA ALA A 105 2.64 5.53 28.54
C ALA A 105 2.47 5.82 27.05
N SER A 106 1.24 6.02 26.58
CA SER A 106 1.00 6.31 25.16
C SER A 106 -0.18 7.22 24.88
N THR A 107 -0.07 7.96 23.78
CA THR A 107 -1.15 8.68 23.13
C THR A 107 -1.37 8.07 21.76
N ALA A 108 -2.49 7.38 21.58
CA ALA A 108 -2.87 6.72 20.34
C ALA A 108 -3.92 7.52 19.58
N VAL A 109 -3.60 7.91 18.34
CA VAL A 109 -4.54 8.51 17.39
C VAL A 109 -5.08 7.41 16.49
N ILE A 110 -6.39 7.15 16.60
CA ILE A 110 -7.10 6.13 15.81
C ILE A 110 -7.85 6.84 14.69
N LEU A 111 -7.35 6.73 13.46
CA LEU A 111 -7.94 7.32 12.26
C LEU A 111 -8.78 6.28 11.52
N ASN A 112 -10.08 6.54 11.37
CA ASN A 112 -11.02 5.63 10.71
C ASN A 112 -10.76 5.56 9.18
N ARG A 113 -10.87 4.36 8.58
CA ARG A 113 -10.61 4.11 7.15
C ARG A 113 -11.88 3.95 6.29
N ALA A 114 -13.01 4.52 6.71
CA ALA A 114 -14.29 4.42 6.00
C ALA A 114 -14.24 5.05 4.60
N TYR A 115 -13.45 6.10 4.40
CA TYR A 115 -13.23 6.67 3.06
C TYR A 115 -12.75 5.60 2.07
N LEU A 116 -11.74 4.81 2.45
CA LEU A 116 -11.22 3.72 1.60
C LEU A 116 -12.27 2.64 1.35
N THR A 117 -13.06 2.32 2.39
CA THR A 117 -14.14 1.35 2.28
C THR A 117 -15.21 1.81 1.29
N ASN A 118 -15.59 3.09 1.34
CA ASN A 118 -16.58 3.65 0.44
C ASN A 118 -16.06 3.80 -0.99
N LEU A 119 -14.80 4.19 -1.16
CA LEU A 119 -14.14 4.30 -2.46
C LEU A 119 -14.10 2.97 -3.21
N MET A 120 -13.82 1.89 -2.48
CA MET A 120 -13.65 0.54 -3.04
C MET A 120 -14.94 -0.27 -3.06
N ARG A 121 -16.00 0.21 -2.40
CA ARG A 121 -17.30 -0.45 -2.37
C ARG A 121 -17.80 -0.71 -3.79
N ASN A 122 -18.26 -1.93 -4.02
CA ASN A 122 -18.79 -2.42 -5.31
C ASN A 122 -17.77 -2.48 -6.45
N LYS A 123 -16.49 -2.15 -6.23
CA LYS A 123 -15.45 -2.34 -7.24
C LYS A 123 -15.17 -3.83 -7.40
N LYS A 124 -15.19 -4.30 -8.64
CA LYS A 124 -14.85 -5.69 -8.99
C LYS A 124 -13.46 -5.74 -9.58
N ILE A 125 -12.55 -6.42 -8.89
CA ILE A 125 -11.14 -6.47 -9.28
C ILE A 125 -10.77 -7.92 -9.55
N VAL A 126 -10.28 -8.20 -10.75
CA VAL A 126 -9.64 -9.49 -11.05
C VAL A 126 -8.14 -9.36 -10.79
N ILE A 127 -7.60 -10.28 -10.02
CA ILE A 127 -6.16 -10.39 -9.77
C ILE A 127 -5.68 -11.71 -10.36
N ASP A 128 -4.69 -11.63 -11.24
CA ASP A 128 -4.12 -12.74 -11.95
C ASP A 128 -2.68 -12.98 -11.49
N PRO A 129 -2.43 -13.87 -10.51
CA PRO A 129 -1.08 -14.34 -10.27
C PRO A 129 -0.60 -15.14 -11.48
N GLY A 130 0.40 -14.60 -12.18
CA GLY A 130 0.95 -15.17 -13.41
C GLY A 130 1.40 -16.63 -13.26
N HIS A 131 1.44 -17.36 -14.38
CA HIS A 131 1.94 -18.74 -14.44
C HIS A 131 1.14 -19.71 -13.54
N GLY A 132 1.72 -20.87 -13.18
CA GLY A 132 1.08 -21.90 -12.35
C GLY A 132 1.05 -23.26 -13.03
N GLY A 133 1.04 -24.33 -12.22
CA GLY A 133 1.14 -25.70 -12.71
C GLY A 133 2.50 -25.95 -13.38
N ASP A 134 2.46 -26.34 -14.65
CA ASP A 134 3.66 -26.69 -15.42
C ASP A 134 4.38 -25.44 -15.97
N ASP A 135 3.72 -24.29 -15.95
CA ASP A 135 4.34 -23.00 -16.25
C ASP A 135 4.96 -22.41 -14.98
N TRP A 136 6.29 -22.37 -14.91
CA TRP A 136 7.03 -21.94 -13.72
C TRP A 136 7.25 -20.42 -13.70
N GLY A 137 7.09 -19.76 -14.85
CA GLY A 137 7.55 -18.40 -15.08
C GLY A 137 9.06 -18.24 -14.96
N GLY A 138 9.51 -17.06 -14.56
CA GLY A 138 10.90 -16.75 -14.28
C GLY A 138 11.49 -17.61 -13.16
N LYS A 139 12.78 -17.90 -13.27
CA LYS A 139 13.55 -18.63 -12.26
C LYS A 139 14.77 -17.83 -11.84
N GLY A 140 14.89 -17.58 -10.55
CA GLY A 140 16.01 -16.86 -9.96
C GLY A 140 17.28 -17.71 -9.79
N PRO A 141 18.43 -17.07 -9.56
CA PRO A 141 19.72 -17.75 -9.45
C PRO A 141 19.84 -18.79 -8.32
N VAL A 142 19.05 -18.68 -7.24
CA VAL A 142 18.95 -19.69 -6.17
C VAL A 142 17.61 -20.45 -6.17
N ASN A 143 17.10 -20.70 -7.38
CA ASN A 143 15.96 -21.57 -7.70
C ASN A 143 14.59 -21.14 -7.17
N LEU A 144 14.40 -19.88 -6.77
CA LEU A 144 13.05 -19.35 -6.59
C LEU A 144 12.34 -19.27 -7.94
N VAL A 145 11.09 -19.69 -7.99
CA VAL A 145 10.26 -19.65 -9.22
C VAL A 145 9.12 -18.66 -9.07
N GLU A 146 8.87 -17.90 -10.12
CA GLU A 146 7.92 -16.80 -10.16
C GLU A 146 6.53 -17.21 -9.69
N LYS A 147 6.00 -18.32 -10.22
CA LYS A 147 4.64 -18.79 -9.92
C LYS A 147 4.34 -18.92 -8.42
N ASN A 148 5.36 -19.25 -7.62
CA ASN A 148 5.25 -19.47 -6.17
C ASN A 148 5.23 -18.15 -5.39
N VAL A 149 5.83 -17.10 -5.95
CA VAL A 149 5.90 -15.79 -5.29
C VAL A 149 4.69 -14.94 -5.62
N VAL A 150 4.32 -14.89 -6.90
CA VAL A 150 3.22 -14.01 -7.36
C VAL A 150 1.88 -14.39 -6.76
N VAL A 151 1.64 -15.67 -6.46
CA VAL A 151 0.43 -16.12 -5.77
C VAL A 151 0.35 -15.64 -4.32
N LEU A 152 1.49 -15.52 -3.63
CA LEU A 152 1.54 -15.01 -2.26
C LEU A 152 1.19 -13.52 -2.23
N ILE A 153 1.77 -12.76 -3.16
CA ILE A 153 1.48 -11.33 -3.33
C ILE A 153 0.01 -11.12 -3.70
N ALA A 154 -0.52 -11.89 -4.66
CA ALA A 154 -1.91 -11.81 -5.09
C ALA A 154 -2.91 -12.08 -3.96
N ARG A 155 -2.63 -13.08 -3.10
CA ARG A 155 -3.48 -13.37 -1.93
C ARG A 155 -3.49 -12.22 -0.92
N ILE A 156 -2.33 -11.62 -0.64
CA ILE A 156 -2.26 -10.45 0.25
C ILE A 156 -2.99 -9.25 -0.36
N LEU A 157 -2.80 -9.00 -1.65
CA LEU A 157 -3.49 -7.93 -2.36
C LEU A 157 -5.02 -8.13 -2.34
N ALA A 158 -5.47 -9.37 -2.55
CA ALA A 158 -6.88 -9.71 -2.47
C ALA A 158 -7.46 -9.48 -1.06
N ASP A 159 -6.75 -9.88 0.00
CA ASP A 159 -7.16 -9.61 1.38
C ASP A 159 -7.31 -8.11 1.64
N ILE A 160 -6.33 -7.31 1.21
CA ILE A 160 -6.36 -5.84 1.37
C ILE A 160 -7.61 -5.25 0.71
N PHE A 161 -7.88 -5.61 -0.56
CA PHE A 161 -9.05 -5.12 -1.30
C PHE A 161 -10.38 -5.59 -0.69
N ASN A 162 -10.49 -6.86 -0.30
CA ASN A 162 -11.69 -7.41 0.32
C ASN A 162 -12.01 -6.70 1.64
N LYS A 163 -11.01 -6.42 2.49
CA LYS A 163 -11.20 -5.71 3.76
C LYS A 163 -11.65 -4.25 3.60
N VAL A 164 -11.40 -3.64 2.44
CA VAL A 164 -11.96 -2.32 2.11
C VAL A 164 -13.20 -2.42 1.20
N GLY A 165 -13.84 -3.58 1.10
CA GLY A 165 -15.17 -3.72 0.50
C GLY A 165 -15.20 -3.85 -1.03
N ALA A 166 -14.06 -4.04 -1.69
CA ALA A 166 -14.04 -4.47 -3.09
C ALA A 166 -14.41 -5.97 -3.20
N GLN A 167 -14.96 -6.36 -4.34
CA GLN A 167 -15.18 -7.76 -4.71
C GLN A 167 -13.97 -8.24 -5.53
N VAL A 168 -13.19 -9.16 -4.97
CA VAL A 168 -11.96 -9.63 -5.60
C VAL A 168 -12.12 -11.05 -6.15
N PHE A 169 -11.63 -11.25 -7.37
CA PHE A 169 -11.63 -12.55 -8.04
C PHE A 169 -10.21 -12.92 -8.44
N LEU A 170 -9.68 -13.99 -7.85
CA LEU A 170 -8.38 -14.55 -8.20
C LEU A 170 -8.55 -15.55 -9.36
N THR A 171 -7.71 -15.45 -10.40
CA THR A 171 -7.73 -16.42 -11.52
C THR A 171 -7.23 -17.81 -11.12
N ARG A 172 -6.36 -17.88 -10.12
CA ARG A 172 -5.97 -19.09 -9.39
C ARG A 172 -5.67 -18.74 -7.94
N THR A 173 -5.92 -19.70 -7.06
CA THR A 173 -5.53 -19.58 -5.65
C THR A 173 -4.35 -20.47 -5.31
N GLY A 174 -4.07 -21.52 -6.09
CA GLY A 174 -3.01 -22.50 -5.83
C GLY A 174 -2.02 -22.64 -7.00
N ASP A 175 -1.31 -23.76 -7.02
CA ASP A 175 -0.41 -24.14 -8.11
C ASP A 175 -1.20 -24.93 -9.17
N GLU A 176 -1.82 -24.21 -10.11
CA GLU A 176 -2.80 -24.74 -11.05
C GLU A 176 -2.49 -24.25 -12.47
N ASN A 177 -2.64 -25.14 -13.46
CA ASN A 177 -2.56 -24.78 -14.88
C ASN A 177 -3.84 -24.03 -15.31
N ILE A 178 -3.77 -22.70 -15.43
CA ILE A 178 -4.87 -21.88 -15.97
C ILE A 178 -4.55 -21.43 -17.39
N ARG A 179 -5.38 -21.84 -18.35
CA ARG A 179 -5.31 -21.39 -19.74
C ARG A 179 -5.47 -19.88 -19.84
N PHE A 180 -4.71 -19.25 -20.73
CA PHE A 180 -4.69 -17.80 -20.96
C PHE A 180 -6.12 -17.24 -21.14
N GLU A 181 -6.95 -17.87 -21.97
CA GLU A 181 -8.32 -17.42 -22.25
C GLU A 181 -9.22 -17.46 -21.01
N LYS A 182 -8.99 -18.41 -20.09
CA LYS A 182 -9.76 -18.50 -18.83
C LYS A 182 -9.42 -17.38 -17.86
N ARG A 183 -8.15 -16.93 -17.83
CA ARG A 183 -7.71 -15.81 -16.98
C ARG A 183 -8.49 -14.54 -17.32
N PHE A 184 -8.51 -14.20 -18.60
CA PHE A 184 -9.23 -13.01 -19.07
C PHE A 184 -10.74 -13.19 -19.14
N GLY A 185 -11.21 -14.41 -19.45
CA GLY A 185 -12.63 -14.74 -19.45
C GLY A 185 -13.29 -14.49 -18.10
N LEU A 186 -12.55 -14.63 -16.99
CA LEU A 186 -13.04 -14.29 -15.65
C LEU A 186 -13.40 -12.80 -15.53
N ALA A 187 -12.56 -11.89 -16.06
CA ALA A 187 -12.82 -10.45 -16.01
C ALA A 187 -14.08 -10.04 -16.77
N LEU A 188 -14.31 -10.65 -17.94
CA LEU A 188 -15.54 -10.46 -18.70
C LEU A 188 -16.76 -10.98 -17.94
N LYS A 189 -16.67 -12.23 -17.45
CA LYS A 189 -17.75 -12.91 -16.75
C LYS A 189 -18.21 -12.13 -15.53
N GLU A 190 -17.26 -11.67 -14.72
CA GLU A 190 -17.55 -10.96 -13.47
C GLU A 190 -17.88 -9.47 -13.70
N LYS A 191 -17.67 -8.96 -14.92
CA LYS A 191 -17.78 -7.54 -15.28
C LYS A 191 -16.82 -6.70 -14.43
N ALA A 192 -15.55 -7.08 -14.44
CA ALA A 192 -14.53 -6.44 -13.64
C ALA A 192 -14.33 -4.97 -14.03
N ASP A 193 -14.12 -4.12 -13.02
CA ASP A 193 -13.72 -2.72 -13.20
C ASP A 193 -12.22 -2.61 -13.51
N LEU A 194 -11.43 -3.61 -13.11
CA LEU A 194 -9.98 -3.64 -13.26
C LEU A 194 -9.43 -5.07 -13.30
N PHE A 195 -8.44 -5.30 -14.16
CA PHE A 195 -7.62 -6.51 -14.16
C PHE A 195 -6.18 -6.20 -13.75
N ILE A 196 -5.61 -6.99 -12.83
CA ILE A 196 -4.24 -6.83 -12.34
C ILE A 196 -3.49 -8.16 -12.48
N GLY A 197 -2.62 -8.28 -13.47
CA GLY A 197 -1.63 -9.34 -13.54
C GLY A 197 -0.47 -9.08 -12.60
N ILE A 198 -0.01 -10.11 -11.88
CA ILE A 198 1.17 -10.01 -10.99
C ILE A 198 2.22 -10.99 -11.49
N HIS A 199 3.39 -10.44 -11.80
CA HIS A 199 4.53 -11.11 -12.40
C HIS A 199 5.84 -10.69 -11.73
N THR A 200 6.91 -11.38 -12.09
CA THR A 200 8.29 -10.91 -11.92
C THR A 200 8.94 -10.76 -13.28
N TYR A 201 9.89 -9.84 -13.40
CA TYR A 201 10.65 -9.72 -14.64
C TYR A 201 11.82 -10.71 -14.68
N SER A 202 12.16 -11.20 -15.87
CA SER A 202 13.36 -12.00 -16.10
C SER A 202 14.21 -11.36 -17.18
N ALA A 203 15.45 -11.00 -16.83
CA ALA A 203 16.43 -10.44 -17.75
C ALA A 203 17.60 -11.42 -17.97
N ARG A 204 18.15 -11.44 -19.20
CA ARG A 204 19.39 -12.18 -19.51
C ARG A 204 20.59 -11.65 -18.72
N ASN A 205 20.67 -10.33 -18.55
CA ASN A 205 21.69 -9.70 -17.72
C ASN A 205 21.20 -9.67 -16.26
N SER A 206 21.85 -10.44 -15.39
CA SER A 206 21.52 -10.54 -13.97
C SER A 206 21.74 -9.26 -13.16
N LYS A 207 22.36 -8.22 -13.76
CA LYS A 207 22.48 -6.89 -13.15
C LYS A 207 21.24 -6.04 -13.30
N VAL A 208 20.33 -6.38 -14.21
CA VAL A 208 19.05 -5.67 -14.34
C VAL A 208 18.25 -5.91 -13.06
N SER A 209 17.70 -4.85 -12.49
CA SER A 209 16.86 -4.86 -11.30
C SER A 209 15.71 -3.87 -11.50
N GLY A 210 14.73 -3.91 -10.60
CA GLY A 210 13.69 -2.92 -10.50
C GLY A 210 12.30 -3.41 -10.87
N ALA A 211 11.31 -2.65 -10.43
CA ALA A 211 9.91 -2.86 -10.74
C ALA A 211 9.54 -2.26 -12.10
N SER A 212 8.47 -2.76 -12.71
CA SER A 212 7.83 -2.09 -13.85
C SER A 212 6.34 -2.41 -13.89
N VAL A 213 5.56 -1.58 -14.58
CA VAL A 213 4.16 -1.88 -14.88
C VAL A 213 3.92 -1.81 -16.37
N ARG A 214 3.42 -2.91 -16.94
CA ARG A 214 3.06 -3.03 -18.35
C ARG A 214 1.58 -2.75 -18.57
N TYR A 215 1.26 -2.17 -19.72
CA TYR A 215 -0.13 -1.86 -20.10
C TYR A 215 -0.34 -1.94 -21.60
N LYS A 216 -1.60 -2.16 -22.01
CA LYS A 216 -1.99 -2.14 -23.42
C LYS A 216 -2.10 -0.69 -23.92
N PRO A 217 -1.34 -0.26 -24.95
CA PRO A 217 -1.31 1.13 -25.41
C PRO A 217 -2.66 1.67 -25.92
N SER A 218 -3.51 0.79 -26.44
CA SER A 218 -4.83 1.16 -26.96
C SER A 218 -5.88 1.47 -25.86
N CYS A 219 -5.49 1.52 -24.59
CA CYS A 219 -6.37 1.78 -23.45
C CYS A 219 -5.76 2.85 -22.53
N ASP A 220 -6.21 4.10 -22.66
CA ASP A 220 -5.71 5.23 -21.85
C ASP A 220 -5.94 5.03 -20.34
N ARG A 221 -7.03 4.35 -19.97
CA ARG A 221 -7.31 3.98 -18.58
C ARG A 221 -6.22 3.04 -18.02
N SER A 222 -5.76 2.08 -18.83
CA SER A 222 -4.66 1.19 -18.48
C SER A 222 -3.34 1.94 -18.33
N ARG A 223 -3.04 2.91 -19.21
CA ARG A 223 -1.87 3.79 -19.08
C ARG A 223 -1.88 4.56 -17.76
N THR A 224 -3.03 5.15 -17.44
CA THR A 224 -3.21 5.98 -16.24
C THR A 224 -2.98 5.18 -14.96
N ILE A 225 -3.65 4.03 -14.83
CA ILE A 225 -3.49 3.20 -13.63
C ILE A 225 -2.10 2.57 -13.55
N ALA A 226 -1.47 2.23 -14.69
CA ALA A 226 -0.11 1.72 -14.70
C ALA A 226 0.88 2.71 -14.08
N GLY A 227 0.81 3.99 -14.47
CA GLY A 227 1.66 5.03 -13.88
C GLY A 227 1.41 5.27 -12.39
N MET A 228 0.16 5.15 -11.93
CA MET A 228 -0.16 5.27 -10.51
C MET A 228 0.35 4.09 -9.68
N ILE A 229 0.28 2.86 -10.22
CA ILE A 229 0.82 1.67 -9.56
C ILE A 229 2.35 1.71 -9.54
N ASP A 230 2.99 2.02 -10.67
CA ASP A 230 4.44 2.06 -10.84
C ASP A 230 5.10 2.98 -9.80
N LYS A 231 4.60 4.22 -9.71
CA LYS A 231 5.05 5.22 -8.74
C LYS A 231 4.99 4.72 -7.29
N GLU A 232 3.85 4.17 -6.87
CA GLU A 232 3.64 3.76 -5.48
C GLU A 232 4.36 2.46 -5.16
N LEU A 233 4.48 1.54 -6.12
CA LEU A 233 5.21 0.29 -5.99
C LEU A 233 6.70 0.53 -5.79
N VAL A 234 7.33 1.34 -6.65
CA VAL A 234 8.75 1.71 -6.55
C VAL A 234 9.03 2.38 -5.21
N LYS A 235 8.20 3.35 -4.81
CA LYS A 235 8.31 4.05 -3.52
C LYS A 235 8.21 3.08 -2.33
N LYS A 236 7.26 2.14 -2.36
CA LYS A 236 7.02 1.21 -1.25
C LYS A 236 8.09 0.14 -1.12
N LEU A 237 8.63 -0.34 -2.25
CA LEU A 237 9.67 -1.36 -2.29
C LEU A 237 11.08 -0.80 -2.14
N LYS A 238 11.31 0.47 -2.49
CA LYS A 238 12.64 1.12 -2.54
C LYS A 238 13.60 0.36 -3.47
N VAL A 239 13.12 0.07 -4.68
CA VAL A 239 13.86 -0.61 -5.76
C VAL A 239 14.03 0.32 -6.95
N GLU A 240 14.86 -0.08 -7.92
CA GLU A 240 15.01 0.64 -9.18
C GLU A 240 13.67 0.74 -9.94
N ASP A 241 13.51 1.83 -10.68
CA ASP A 241 12.33 2.06 -11.51
C ASP A 241 12.66 1.75 -12.97
N ARG A 242 12.06 0.69 -13.53
CA ARG A 242 12.17 0.41 -14.97
C ARG A 242 11.08 1.14 -15.77
N GLY A 243 10.13 1.78 -15.09
CA GLY A 243 9.08 2.63 -15.62
C GLY A 243 7.92 1.87 -16.23
N VAL A 244 6.89 2.62 -16.59
CA VAL A 244 5.70 2.11 -17.28
C VAL A 244 6.04 1.68 -18.72
N LYS A 245 5.67 0.45 -19.11
CA LYS A 245 5.97 -0.13 -20.43
C LYS A 245 4.73 -0.40 -21.26
N GLU A 246 4.80 0.00 -22.53
CA GLU A 246 3.83 -0.38 -23.54
C GLU A 246 3.98 -1.85 -23.91
N SER A 247 2.87 -2.58 -23.93
CA SER A 247 2.82 -4.01 -24.24
C SER A 247 1.58 -4.29 -25.11
N PRO A 248 1.69 -4.13 -26.44
CA PRO A 248 0.56 -4.29 -27.38
C PRO A 248 -0.08 -5.68 -27.34
N ASP A 249 0.73 -6.68 -26.98
CA ASP A 249 0.42 -8.10 -26.81
C ASP A 249 -0.50 -8.38 -25.61
N LEU A 250 -0.62 -7.45 -24.66
CA LEU A 250 -1.60 -7.60 -23.58
C LEU A 250 -3.01 -7.55 -24.12
N VAL A 251 -3.78 -8.58 -23.80
CA VAL A 251 -5.18 -8.71 -24.21
C VAL A 251 -6.05 -8.64 -22.98
N PHE A 252 -6.67 -7.47 -22.75
CA PHE A 252 -7.74 -7.31 -21.77
C PHE A 252 -9.08 -7.23 -22.52
N PRO A 253 -9.85 -8.32 -22.60
CA PRO A 253 -11.09 -8.36 -23.38
C PRO A 253 -12.14 -7.39 -22.85
N GLY A 254 -13.03 -6.94 -23.75
CA GLY A 254 -14.22 -6.15 -23.37
C GLY A 254 -13.95 -4.73 -22.88
N GLY A 255 -12.74 -4.20 -23.10
CA GLY A 255 -12.38 -2.82 -22.73
C GLY A 255 -12.19 -2.61 -21.22
N VAL A 256 -12.13 -3.69 -20.44
CA VAL A 256 -11.73 -3.67 -19.02
C VAL A 256 -10.30 -3.11 -18.95
N PRO A 257 -10.04 -2.04 -18.17
CA PRO A 257 -8.67 -1.59 -17.98
C PRO A 257 -7.89 -2.69 -17.25
N GLY A 258 -6.67 -2.95 -17.74
CA GLY A 258 -5.79 -3.93 -17.15
C GLY A 258 -4.32 -3.52 -17.20
N VAL A 259 -3.54 -4.10 -16.29
CA VAL A 259 -2.09 -3.95 -16.17
C VAL A 259 -1.44 -5.28 -15.84
N GLU A 260 -0.15 -5.39 -16.11
CA GLU A 260 0.70 -6.42 -15.53
C GLU A 260 1.82 -5.77 -14.72
N VAL A 261 1.88 -6.12 -13.45
CA VAL A 261 2.84 -5.59 -12.50
C VAL A 261 4.01 -6.56 -12.42
N GLU A 262 5.20 -6.11 -12.84
CA GLU A 262 6.45 -6.82 -12.63
C GLU A 262 7.08 -6.32 -11.33
N VAL A 263 6.83 -7.03 -10.23
CA VAL A 263 7.12 -6.53 -8.87
C VAL A 263 8.60 -6.18 -8.68
N VAL A 264 9.48 -7.03 -9.19
CA VAL A 264 10.95 -6.88 -9.27
C VAL A 264 11.50 -7.82 -10.36
N THR A 265 12.81 -7.86 -10.57
CA THR A 265 13.50 -8.75 -11.52
C THR A 265 14.03 -10.01 -10.81
N ILE A 266 13.37 -11.16 -10.99
CA ILE A 266 13.72 -12.41 -10.29
C ILE A 266 15.11 -12.96 -10.65
N THR A 267 15.65 -12.62 -11.82
CA THR A 267 17.00 -13.02 -12.23
C THR A 267 18.12 -12.20 -11.59
N ASN A 268 17.76 -11.13 -10.85
CA ASN A 268 18.70 -10.37 -10.03
C ASN A 268 18.91 -11.04 -8.67
N TRP A 269 20.16 -11.28 -8.29
CA TRP A 269 20.51 -11.96 -7.03
C TRP A 269 19.95 -11.28 -5.78
N VAL A 270 19.96 -9.93 -5.73
CA VAL A 270 19.47 -9.19 -4.57
C VAL A 270 17.95 -9.25 -4.53
N GLU A 271 17.28 -9.05 -5.66
CA GLU A 271 15.82 -9.01 -5.72
C GLU A 271 15.18 -10.39 -5.55
N GLU A 272 15.82 -11.47 -5.99
CA GLU A 272 15.40 -12.83 -5.61
C GLU A 272 15.45 -13.03 -4.09
N GLY A 273 16.44 -12.44 -3.40
CA GLY A 273 16.50 -12.38 -1.95
C GLY A 273 15.32 -11.61 -1.34
N LEU A 274 14.97 -10.45 -1.91
CA LEU A 274 13.79 -9.67 -1.51
C LEU A 274 12.51 -10.48 -1.66
N LEU A 275 12.35 -11.21 -2.76
CA LEU A 275 11.17 -12.05 -3.04
C LEU A 275 10.99 -13.23 -2.08
N ARG A 276 11.95 -13.54 -1.20
CA ARG A 276 11.77 -14.52 -0.13
C ARG A 276 11.18 -13.93 1.15
N SER A 277 11.11 -12.61 1.26
CA SER A 277 10.65 -11.90 2.45
C SER A 277 9.13 -11.68 2.41
N PRO A 278 8.36 -12.20 3.39
CA PRO A 278 6.94 -11.88 3.51
C PRO A 278 6.65 -10.38 3.63
N THR A 279 7.60 -9.61 4.19
CA THR A 279 7.52 -8.15 4.27
C THR A 279 7.55 -7.52 2.88
N ILE A 280 8.35 -8.06 1.95
CA ILE A 280 8.38 -7.57 0.57
C ILE A 280 7.08 -7.94 -0.17
N HIS A 281 6.53 -9.13 0.07
CA HIS A 281 5.23 -9.49 -0.52
C HIS A 281 4.12 -8.54 -0.07
N LYS A 282 4.10 -8.22 1.23
CA LYS A 282 3.17 -7.26 1.80
C LYS A 282 3.37 -5.85 1.24
N LYS A 283 4.62 -5.38 1.16
CA LYS A 283 4.94 -4.06 0.58
C LYS A 283 4.56 -3.97 -0.90
N ALA A 284 4.78 -5.01 -1.69
CA ALA A 284 4.36 -5.05 -3.08
C ALA A 284 2.83 -4.93 -3.20
N ALA A 285 2.09 -5.73 -2.42
CA ALA A 285 0.63 -5.66 -2.39
C ALA A 285 0.13 -4.28 -1.93
N GLU A 286 0.72 -3.69 -0.88
CA GLU A 286 0.37 -2.35 -0.43
C GLU A 286 0.65 -1.27 -1.49
N GLY A 287 1.80 -1.34 -2.18
CA GLY A 287 2.14 -0.40 -3.26
C GLY A 287 1.14 -0.47 -4.42
N ILE A 288 0.81 -1.69 -4.86
CA ILE A 288 -0.22 -1.91 -5.89
C ILE A 288 -1.57 -1.36 -5.44
N PHE A 289 -1.99 -1.67 -4.21
CA PHE A 289 -3.24 -1.18 -3.63
C PHE A 289 -3.32 0.35 -3.62
N ILE A 290 -2.26 1.04 -3.19
CA ILE A 290 -2.23 2.52 -3.11
C ILE A 290 -2.34 3.12 -4.52
N GLY A 291 -1.66 2.57 -5.51
CA GLY A 291 -1.79 3.00 -6.91
C GLY A 291 -3.21 2.86 -7.45
N VAL A 292 -3.86 1.71 -7.19
CA VAL A 292 -5.25 1.45 -7.59
C VAL A 292 -6.23 2.36 -6.84
N LYS A 293 -6.01 2.61 -5.55
CA LYS A 293 -6.77 3.59 -4.76
C LYS A 293 -6.70 4.97 -5.39
N ASN A 294 -5.51 5.42 -5.75
CA ASN A 294 -5.33 6.74 -6.37
C ASN A 294 -6.08 6.84 -7.69
N TYR A 295 -6.09 5.76 -8.49
CA TYR A 295 -6.84 5.69 -9.74
C TYR A 295 -8.35 5.87 -9.53
N PHE A 296 -8.95 5.11 -8.62
CA PHE A 296 -10.38 5.24 -8.36
C PHE A 296 -10.76 6.56 -7.70
N ALA A 297 -9.90 7.12 -6.85
CA ALA A 297 -10.13 8.43 -6.23
C ALA A 297 -10.16 9.55 -7.28
N ALA A 298 -9.21 9.53 -8.23
CA ALA A 298 -9.16 10.51 -9.32
C ALA A 298 -10.38 10.41 -10.26
N ALA A 299 -10.83 9.19 -10.57
CA ALA A 299 -12.01 8.96 -11.40
C ALA A 299 -13.32 9.43 -10.73
N GLY A 300 -13.44 9.32 -9.40
CA GLY A 300 -14.59 9.81 -8.64
C GLY A 300 -14.74 11.33 -8.72
N GLN A 301 -13.63 12.06 -8.57
CA GLN A 301 -13.62 13.53 -8.62
C GLN A 301 -14.02 14.09 -10.01
N GLN A 302 -13.71 13.38 -11.09
CA GLN A 302 -14.12 13.79 -12.44
C GLN A 302 -15.63 13.68 -12.68
N ASN A 303 -16.32 12.76 -11.99
CA ASN A 303 -17.76 12.58 -12.13
C ASN A 303 -18.58 13.61 -11.30
N GLU A 304 -18.00 14.14 -10.21
CA GLU A 304 -18.65 15.17 -9.37
C GLU A 304 -18.62 16.57 -9.99
N VAL A 305 -17.68 16.86 -10.91
CA VAL A 305 -17.55 18.18 -11.58
C VAL A 305 -18.49 18.32 -12.79
N VAL A 306 -19.09 17.22 -13.25
CA VAL A 306 -19.95 17.17 -14.46
C VAL A 306 -21.45 17.05 -14.11
N GLN A 307 -21.79 17.01 -12.82
CA GLN A 307 -23.18 17.10 -12.31
C GLN A 307 -23.45 18.49 -11.74
#